data_AF-A0A3A1P9X1-F1
#
_entry.id   AF-A0A3A1P9X1-F1
#
_cell.length_a   1.000
_cell.length_b   1.000
_cell.length_c   1.000
_cell.angle_alpha   90.00
_cell.angle_beta   90.00
_cell.angle_gamma   90.00
#
_symmetry.space_group_name_H-M   'P 1'
#
loop_
_entity.id
_entity.type
_entity.pdbx_description
1 polymer ?
#
loop_
_entity_poly.entity_id
_entity_poly.type
_entity_poly.pdbx_seq_one_letter_code
_entity_poly.pdbx_strand_id
1 'polypeptide(L)'
;MTRSYRPTDLHAAGADNPLELAAHGFFWTGGELIDHPLAGKAMRGQQYVEYWIPRALTHELPIVMIHGGGGQGTDFLGTADGREGWVHWFVRHGWAVYLVDRPQHGRSPFNPEFQGEMGKPGPTHFLERLFTRPGTFDDNYPQAKLHSQWPGDGTLEDPAFLAFLAGTGPTLADHAQSQIDAQRAG
;
A
#
# COMPACT_ATOMS: atom_id res chain seq x y z
N MET A 1 -12.94 -20.92 -4.74
CA MET A 1 -14.24 -20.25 -4.99
C MET A 1 -13.95 -18.79 -5.26
N THR A 2 -14.43 -18.22 -6.36
CA THR A 2 -14.28 -16.80 -6.68
C THR A 2 -15.13 -15.97 -5.72
N ARG A 3 -14.52 -15.00 -5.04
CA ARG A 3 -15.22 -14.05 -4.17
C ARG A 3 -16.23 -13.25 -5.00
N SER A 4 -17.43 -13.05 -4.46
CA SER A 4 -18.40 -12.15 -5.07
C SER A 4 -18.06 -10.69 -4.75
N TYR A 5 -18.08 -9.85 -5.77
CA TYR A 5 -17.96 -8.40 -5.65
C TYR A 5 -19.31 -7.69 -5.87
N ARG A 6 -20.43 -8.43 -5.83
CA ARG A 6 -21.77 -7.82 -5.88
C ARG A 6 -22.00 -7.01 -4.60
N PRO A 7 -22.54 -5.79 -4.68
CA PRO A 7 -22.79 -4.96 -3.50
C PRO A 7 -23.60 -5.66 -2.40
N THR A 8 -24.60 -6.48 -2.76
CA THR A 8 -25.43 -7.22 -1.80
C THR A 8 -24.64 -8.25 -1.00
N ASP A 9 -23.71 -8.95 -1.66
CA ASP A 9 -22.92 -10.00 -1.03
C ASP A 9 -21.85 -9.39 -0.12
N LEU A 10 -21.23 -8.29 -0.56
CA LEU A 10 -20.28 -7.53 0.26
C LEU A 10 -20.96 -6.90 1.48
N HIS A 11 -22.17 -6.35 1.30
CA HIS A 11 -22.98 -5.83 2.41
C HIS A 11 -23.32 -6.93 3.42
N ALA A 12 -23.79 -8.09 2.95
CA ALA A 12 -24.10 -9.23 3.80
C ALA A 12 -22.85 -9.75 4.55
N ALA A 13 -21.69 -9.79 3.90
CA ALA A 13 -20.44 -10.24 4.51
C ALA A 13 -19.95 -9.33 5.65
N GLY A 14 -20.29 -8.04 5.63
CA GLY A 14 -19.95 -7.08 6.68
C GLY A 14 -21.02 -6.88 7.76
N ALA A 15 -22.20 -7.50 7.63
CA ALA A 15 -23.36 -7.19 8.44
C ALA A 15 -23.16 -7.46 9.95
N ASP A 16 -22.51 -8.58 10.29
CA ASP A 16 -22.28 -8.98 11.68
C ASP A 16 -21.18 -8.16 12.38
N ASN A 17 -20.35 -7.45 11.61
CA ASN A 17 -19.25 -6.66 12.12
C ASN A 17 -19.00 -5.43 11.22
N PRO A 18 -19.92 -4.45 11.23
CA PRO A 18 -19.85 -3.31 10.33
C PRO A 18 -18.62 -2.44 10.62
N LEU A 19 -18.11 -1.78 9.59
CA LEU A 19 -17.10 -0.74 9.75
C LEU A 19 -17.80 0.59 10.05
N GLU A 20 -17.72 1.06 11.30
CA GLU A 20 -18.33 2.32 11.73
C GLU A 20 -17.28 3.43 11.87
N LEU A 21 -17.44 4.52 11.11
CA LEU A 21 -16.50 5.64 11.07
C LEU A 21 -17.13 6.92 11.61
N ALA A 22 -16.41 7.64 12.46
CA ALA A 22 -16.73 9.01 12.84
C ALA A 22 -16.34 10.00 11.73
N ALA A 23 -15.22 9.73 11.05
CA ALA A 23 -14.74 10.53 9.94
C ALA A 23 -13.89 9.67 9.00
N HIS A 24 -13.95 9.99 7.71
CA HIS A 24 -13.13 9.39 6.66
C HIS A 24 -12.85 10.46 5.61
N GLY A 25 -11.63 10.47 5.09
CA GLY A 25 -11.21 11.45 4.11
C GLY A 25 -9.72 11.37 3.86
N PHE A 26 -9.18 12.41 3.21
CA PHE A 26 -7.76 12.45 2.88
C PHE A 26 -7.22 13.88 2.91
N PHE A 27 -5.89 13.98 2.97
CA PHE A 27 -5.14 15.21 2.81
C PHE A 27 -3.78 14.89 2.19
N TRP A 28 -3.00 15.95 1.93
CA TRP A 28 -1.65 15.85 1.38
C TRP A 28 -0.64 16.38 2.38
N THR A 29 0.52 15.75 2.46
CA THR A 29 1.68 16.24 3.21
C THR A 29 2.90 16.35 2.29
N GLY A 30 3.93 17.03 2.77
CA GLY A 30 5.13 17.27 1.98
C GLY A 30 4.86 18.10 0.73
N GLY A 31 5.60 17.79 -0.33
CA GLY A 31 5.55 18.53 -1.57
C GLY A 31 6.42 19.79 -1.57
N GLU A 32 7.01 20.09 -2.72
CA GLU A 32 7.64 21.36 -3.01
C GLU A 32 7.24 21.84 -4.41
N LEU A 33 7.18 23.16 -4.57
CA LEU A 33 7.01 23.77 -5.88
C LEU A 33 8.37 23.88 -6.56
N ILE A 34 8.50 23.26 -7.73
CA ILE A 34 9.68 23.35 -8.60
C ILE A 34 9.37 24.21 -9.83
N ASP A 35 10.41 24.78 -10.42
CA ASP A 35 10.32 25.44 -11.73
C ASP A 35 10.58 24.42 -12.85
N HIS A 36 9.58 24.20 -13.70
CA HIS A 36 9.67 23.35 -14.87
C HIS A 36 9.66 24.18 -16.17
N PRO A 37 10.57 23.92 -17.13
CA PRO A 37 10.69 24.74 -18.35
C PRO A 37 9.40 24.87 -19.17
N LEU A 38 8.55 23.85 -19.18
CA LEU A 38 7.31 23.84 -19.97
C LEU A 38 6.04 24.06 -19.14
N ALA A 39 6.05 23.66 -17.86
CA ALA A 39 4.86 23.67 -17.02
C ALA A 39 4.82 24.87 -16.06
N GLY A 40 5.90 25.67 -15.98
CA GLY A 40 6.04 26.69 -14.95
C GLY A 40 6.18 26.03 -13.58
N LYS A 41 5.42 26.50 -12.57
CA LYS A 41 5.43 25.90 -11.25
C LYS A 41 4.77 24.52 -11.26
N ALA A 42 5.51 23.48 -10.88
CA ALA A 42 5.03 22.11 -10.74
C ALA A 42 5.21 21.60 -9.31
N MET A 43 4.39 20.63 -8.89
CA MET A 43 4.50 20.01 -7.57
C MET A 43 5.34 18.74 -7.63
N ARG A 44 6.26 18.58 -6.67
CA ARG A 44 7.10 17.39 -6.50
C ARG A 44 7.11 16.93 -5.04
N GLY A 45 7.04 15.62 -4.81
CA GLY A 45 7.33 15.01 -3.50
C GLY A 45 6.17 15.07 -2.51
N GLN A 46 4.95 15.34 -3.00
CA GLN A 46 3.72 15.29 -2.22
C GLN A 46 3.36 13.85 -1.85
N GLN A 47 2.85 13.67 -0.63
CA GLN A 47 2.41 12.40 -0.06
C GLN A 47 0.91 12.46 0.19
N TYR A 48 0.21 11.46 -0.30
CA TYR A 48 -1.20 11.25 -0.04
C TYR A 48 -1.38 10.55 1.31
N VAL A 49 -2.30 11.05 2.12
CA VAL A 49 -2.67 10.44 3.40
C VAL A 49 -4.18 10.32 3.47
N GLU A 50 -4.69 9.10 3.59
CA GLU A 50 -6.10 8.80 3.85
C GLU A 50 -6.29 8.45 5.32
N TYR A 51 -7.26 9.06 5.98
CA TYR A 51 -7.55 8.78 7.39
C TYR A 51 -8.86 8.03 7.55
N TRP A 52 -8.86 7.09 8.50
CA TRP A 52 -10.00 6.30 8.93
C TRP A 52 -10.17 6.47 10.43
N ILE A 53 -11.15 7.27 10.86
CA ILE A 53 -11.41 7.53 12.27
C ILE A 53 -12.60 6.67 12.71
N PRO A 54 -12.40 5.71 13.64
CA PRO A 54 -13.48 4.86 14.11
C PRO A 54 -14.51 5.67 14.89
N ARG A 55 -15.76 5.23 14.84
CA ARG A 55 -16.82 5.78 15.70
C ARG A 55 -16.47 5.66 17.18
N ALA A 56 -15.92 4.51 17.57
CA ALA A 56 -15.44 4.23 18.91
C ALA A 56 -13.91 4.44 18.97
N LEU A 57 -13.46 5.69 19.07
CA LEU A 57 -12.02 6.00 19.21
C LEU A 57 -11.56 5.72 20.64
N THR A 58 -10.85 4.60 20.85
CA THR A 58 -10.41 4.12 22.16
C THR A 58 -8.92 4.31 22.42
N HIS A 59 -8.15 4.64 21.39
CA HIS A 59 -6.70 4.83 21.46
C HIS A 59 -6.31 6.30 21.23
N GLU A 60 -5.44 6.83 22.08
CA GLU A 60 -4.96 8.22 22.00
C GLU A 60 -4.03 8.45 20.80
N LEU A 61 -3.13 7.49 20.54
CA LEU A 61 -2.18 7.56 19.43
C LEU A 61 -2.71 6.83 18.20
N PRO A 62 -2.54 7.39 16.99
CA PRO A 62 -2.95 6.74 15.76
C PRO A 62 -1.94 5.68 15.31
N ILE A 63 -2.38 4.83 14.38
CA ILE A 63 -1.51 3.96 13.58
C ILE A 63 -1.27 4.63 12.23
N VAL A 64 0.00 4.85 11.89
CA VAL A 64 0.40 5.32 10.55
C VAL A 64 0.95 4.14 9.77
N MET A 65 0.30 3.81 8.65
CA MET A 65 0.67 2.68 7.80
C MET A 65 1.43 3.17 6.57
N ILE A 66 2.72 2.86 6.53
CA ILE A 66 3.63 3.26 5.45
C ILE A 66 4.05 2.00 4.69
N HIS A 67 3.70 1.92 3.41
CA HIS A 67 4.07 0.78 2.57
C HIS A 67 5.56 0.81 2.19
N GLY A 68 6.13 -0.36 1.92
CA GLY A 68 7.49 -0.51 1.41
C GLY A 68 7.57 -0.55 -0.12
N GLY A 69 8.79 -0.75 -0.64
CA GLY A 69 9.06 -1.15 -2.02
C GLY A 69 8.27 -0.41 -3.11
N GLY A 70 7.89 -1.13 -4.15
CA GLY A 70 6.93 -0.70 -5.18
C GLY A 70 5.48 -1.00 -4.81
N GLY A 71 5.16 -1.13 -3.52
CA GLY A 71 3.78 -1.25 -3.04
C GLY A 71 3.10 0.12 -2.95
N GLN A 72 1.93 0.14 -2.33
CA GLN A 72 1.14 1.36 -2.06
C GLN A 72 0.17 1.07 -0.91
N GLY A 73 -0.63 2.05 -0.45
CA GLY A 73 -1.55 1.87 0.67
C GLY A 73 -2.56 0.71 0.50
N THR A 74 -2.80 0.24 -0.72
CA THR A 74 -3.63 -0.95 -0.96
C THR A 74 -3.12 -2.20 -0.25
N ASP A 75 -1.82 -2.28 0.05
CA ASP A 75 -1.19 -3.38 0.81
C ASP A 75 -1.84 -3.61 2.18
N PHE A 76 -2.49 -2.59 2.74
CA PHE A 76 -3.15 -2.65 4.04
C PHE A 76 -4.69 -2.68 3.97
N LEU A 77 -5.26 -2.50 2.76
CA LEU A 77 -6.72 -2.46 2.57
C LEU A 77 -7.31 -3.85 2.36
N GLY A 78 -6.59 -4.75 1.70
CA GLY A 78 -7.06 -6.12 1.45
C GLY A 78 -5.91 -7.11 1.35
N THR A 79 -6.23 -8.38 1.58
CA THR A 79 -5.30 -9.49 1.33
C THR A 79 -5.43 -9.95 -0.12
N ALA A 80 -4.43 -10.69 -0.62
CA ALA A 80 -4.41 -11.18 -2.00
C ALA A 80 -5.57 -12.15 -2.33
N ASP A 81 -6.14 -12.82 -1.33
CA ASP A 81 -7.36 -13.63 -1.44
C ASP A 81 -8.66 -12.85 -1.17
N GLY A 82 -8.56 -11.53 -1.06
CA GLY A 82 -9.67 -10.59 -0.97
C GLY A 82 -10.23 -10.36 0.42
N ARG A 83 -9.74 -11.00 1.49
CA ARG A 83 -10.15 -10.66 2.86
C ARG A 83 -9.79 -9.20 3.17
N GLU A 84 -10.49 -8.61 4.12
CA GLU A 84 -10.14 -7.28 4.62
C GLU A 84 -8.71 -7.25 5.17
N GLY A 85 -8.03 -6.14 4.93
CA GLY A 85 -6.67 -5.89 5.42
C GLY A 85 -6.62 -5.26 6.82
N TRP A 86 -5.42 -4.86 7.23
CA TRP A 86 -5.15 -4.33 8.57
C TRP A 86 -5.89 -3.03 8.88
N VAL A 87 -6.16 -2.15 7.90
CA VAL A 87 -6.93 -0.91 8.13
C VAL A 87 -8.27 -1.22 8.78
N HIS A 88 -9.01 -2.16 8.20
CA HIS A 88 -10.33 -2.58 8.69
C HIS A 88 -10.24 -3.19 10.10
N TRP A 89 -9.22 -4.00 10.34
CA TRP A 89 -9.02 -4.62 11.64
C TRP A 89 -8.76 -3.56 12.72
N PHE A 90 -7.79 -2.67 12.52
CA PHE A 90 -7.42 -1.66 13.51
C PHE A 90 -8.55 -0.64 13.77
N VAL A 91 -9.25 -0.21 12.73
CA VAL A 91 -10.42 0.68 12.89
C VAL A 91 -11.50 0.03 13.75
N ARG A 92 -11.84 -1.25 13.51
CA ARG A 92 -12.82 -1.96 14.35
C ARG A 92 -12.36 -2.15 15.80
N HIS A 93 -11.06 -2.05 16.06
CA HIS A 93 -10.48 -2.09 17.40
C HIS A 93 -10.22 -0.69 17.97
N GLY A 94 -10.84 0.34 17.40
CA GLY A 94 -10.87 1.69 17.95
C GLY A 94 -9.60 2.52 17.75
N TRP A 95 -8.73 2.11 16.83
CA TRP A 95 -7.57 2.90 16.41
C TRP A 95 -7.93 3.86 15.28
N ALA A 96 -7.51 5.12 15.40
CA ALA A 96 -7.40 5.99 14.24
C ALA A 96 -6.28 5.47 13.33
N VAL A 97 -6.56 5.31 12.04
CA VAL A 97 -5.60 4.80 11.05
C VAL A 97 -5.34 5.85 9.99
N TYR A 98 -4.07 6.12 9.69
CA TYR A 98 -3.61 6.96 8.60
C TYR A 98 -2.86 6.10 7.59
N LEU A 99 -3.43 5.96 6.41
CA LEU A 99 -2.91 5.17 5.30
C LEU A 99 -2.13 6.08 4.36
N VAL A 100 -0.83 5.83 4.23
CA VAL A 100 0.07 6.64 3.42
C VAL A 100 0.31 5.96 2.08
N ASP A 101 0.22 6.73 1.00
CA ASP A 101 0.96 6.42 -0.23
C ASP A 101 2.18 7.34 -0.28
N ARG A 102 3.39 6.79 -0.18
CA ARG A 102 4.65 7.57 -0.20
C ARG A 102 4.74 8.39 -1.50
N PRO A 103 5.56 9.46 -1.55
CA PRO A 103 5.78 10.18 -2.79
C PRO A 103 6.04 9.25 -3.98
N GLN A 104 5.44 9.59 -5.12
CA GLN A 104 5.53 8.82 -6.37
C GLN A 104 4.84 7.43 -6.38
N HIS A 105 4.03 7.07 -5.38
CA HIS A 105 3.32 5.78 -5.35
C HIS A 105 1.81 5.97 -5.26
N GLY A 106 1.04 5.06 -5.85
CA GLY A 106 -0.42 5.04 -5.74
C GLY A 106 -1.08 6.39 -6.07
N ARG A 107 -1.76 6.96 -5.08
CA ARG A 107 -2.45 8.24 -5.19
C ARG A 107 -1.50 9.43 -5.09
N SER A 108 -0.27 9.26 -4.61
CA SER A 108 0.81 10.24 -4.73
C SER A 108 1.34 10.23 -6.16
N PRO A 109 1.02 11.25 -6.99
CA PRO A 109 1.28 11.18 -8.41
C PRO A 109 2.76 11.00 -8.73
N PHE A 110 3.04 10.13 -9.72
CA PHE A 110 4.34 10.00 -10.35
C PHE A 110 4.30 10.65 -11.74
N ASN A 111 4.99 11.78 -11.90
CA ASN A 111 5.40 12.31 -13.20
C ASN A 111 6.93 12.32 -13.32
N PRO A 112 7.52 11.55 -14.26
CA PRO A 112 8.97 11.44 -14.39
C PRO A 112 9.66 12.73 -14.82
N GLU A 113 8.95 13.65 -15.50
CA GLU A 113 9.51 14.95 -15.88
C GLU A 113 9.78 15.84 -14.66
N PHE A 114 9.02 15.66 -13.57
CA PHE A 114 9.12 16.50 -12.36
C PHE A 114 9.88 15.81 -11.23
N GLN A 115 9.81 14.48 -11.16
CA GLN A 115 10.25 13.70 -10.00
C GLN A 115 11.49 12.84 -10.26
N GLY A 116 11.84 12.60 -11.53
CA GLY A 116 12.97 11.77 -11.95
C GLY A 116 12.54 10.48 -12.64
N GLU A 117 13.52 9.73 -13.17
CA GLU A 117 13.25 8.52 -13.96
C GLU A 117 12.54 7.43 -13.12
N MET A 118 11.54 6.78 -13.71
CA MET A 118 10.93 5.58 -13.13
C MET A 118 11.93 4.43 -13.14
N GLY A 119 12.10 3.77 -12.00
CA GLY A 119 12.84 2.53 -11.89
C GLY A 119 12.18 1.42 -12.71
N LYS A 120 13.00 0.43 -13.11
CA LYS A 120 12.50 -0.73 -13.84
C LYS A 120 11.58 -1.57 -12.94
N PRO A 121 10.52 -2.19 -13.49
CA PRO A 121 9.74 -3.18 -12.76
C PRO A 121 10.66 -4.28 -12.21
N GLY A 122 10.40 -4.71 -10.97
CA GLY A 122 11.10 -5.85 -10.38
C GLY A 122 10.75 -7.14 -11.13
N PRO A 123 11.71 -8.06 -11.34
CA PRO A 123 11.40 -9.34 -11.97
C PRO A 123 10.46 -10.15 -11.07
N THR A 124 9.47 -10.84 -11.65
CA THR A 124 8.47 -11.60 -10.88
C THR A 124 9.09 -12.63 -9.95
N HIS A 125 10.18 -13.28 -10.37
CA HIS A 125 10.93 -14.21 -9.52
C HIS A 125 11.47 -13.56 -8.23
N PHE A 126 11.89 -12.29 -8.30
CA PHE A 126 12.31 -11.55 -7.12
C PHE A 126 11.14 -11.25 -6.19
N LEU A 127 9.96 -10.96 -6.75
CA LEU A 127 8.74 -10.77 -5.96
C LEU A 127 8.30 -12.07 -5.26
N GLU A 128 8.38 -13.21 -5.96
CA GLU A 128 8.11 -14.52 -5.37
C GLU A 128 9.03 -14.80 -4.18
N ARG A 129 10.32 -14.53 -4.37
CA ARG A 129 11.36 -14.75 -3.36
C ARG A 129 11.24 -13.87 -2.13
N LEU A 130 10.68 -12.67 -2.24
CA LEU A 130 10.59 -11.75 -1.11
C LEU A 130 9.22 -11.71 -0.44
N PHE A 131 8.14 -11.87 -1.20
CA PHE A 131 6.81 -11.50 -0.71
C PHE A 131 5.81 -12.66 -0.64
N THR A 132 5.81 -13.57 -1.61
CA THR A 132 4.69 -14.53 -1.74
C THR A 132 5.06 -15.95 -1.35
N ARG A 133 6.30 -16.38 -1.61
CA ARG A 133 6.80 -17.69 -1.24
C ARG A 133 8.26 -17.67 -0.77
N PRO A 134 8.68 -16.72 0.09
CA PRO A 134 10.08 -16.59 0.49
C PRO A 134 10.65 -17.86 1.15
N GLY A 135 9.80 -18.66 1.80
CA GLY A 135 10.18 -19.91 2.46
C GLY A 135 10.55 -21.07 1.53
N THR A 136 10.32 -20.97 0.20
CA THR A 136 10.74 -22.00 -0.77
C THR A 136 12.16 -21.81 -1.29
N PHE A 137 12.87 -20.80 -0.78
CA PHE A 137 14.23 -20.45 -1.19
C PHE A 137 15.21 -20.72 -0.03
N ASP A 138 16.01 -21.77 -0.17
CA ASP A 138 16.92 -22.24 0.89
C ASP A 138 18.02 -21.22 1.25
N ASP A 139 18.36 -20.34 0.31
CA ASP A 139 19.38 -19.29 0.45
C ASP A 139 18.80 -17.92 0.83
N ASN A 140 17.57 -17.89 1.34
CA ASN A 140 16.89 -16.67 1.78
C ASN A 140 17.18 -16.31 3.24
N TYR A 141 16.65 -15.18 3.72
CA TYR A 141 16.82 -14.76 5.11
C TYR A 141 16.24 -15.80 6.11
N PRO A 142 16.83 -15.99 7.30
CA PRO A 142 16.51 -17.13 8.18
C PRO A 142 15.03 -17.27 8.59
N GLN A 143 14.31 -16.14 8.65
CA GLN A 143 12.89 -16.07 9.02
C GLN A 143 11.95 -16.36 7.85
N ALA A 144 12.44 -16.47 6.61
CA ALA A 144 11.62 -16.73 5.43
C ALA A 144 10.77 -18.01 5.56
N LYS A 145 11.30 -19.02 6.25
CA LYS A 145 10.60 -20.28 6.58
C LYS A 145 9.36 -20.10 7.47
N LEU A 146 9.18 -18.95 8.12
CA LEU A 146 7.99 -18.65 8.93
C LEU A 146 6.82 -18.11 8.08
N HIS A 147 7.06 -17.86 6.79
CA HIS A 147 6.06 -17.36 5.86
C HIS A 147 5.06 -18.47 5.50
N SER A 148 3.94 -18.51 6.21
CA SER A 148 2.96 -19.60 6.13
C SER A 148 1.53 -19.14 5.84
N GLN A 149 1.30 -17.83 5.71
CA GLN A 149 -0.04 -17.23 5.63
C GLN A 149 -0.38 -16.68 4.24
N TRP A 150 0.51 -16.87 3.25
CA TRP A 150 0.18 -16.56 1.86
C TRP A 150 -0.94 -17.47 1.36
N PRO A 151 -1.97 -16.93 0.70
CA PRO A 151 -2.99 -17.75 0.06
C PRO A 151 -2.46 -18.34 -1.24
N GLY A 152 -2.59 -19.66 -1.44
CA GLY A 152 -2.05 -20.32 -2.63
C GLY A 152 -0.59 -20.74 -2.47
N ASP A 153 0.11 -20.94 -3.58
CA ASP A 153 1.53 -21.36 -3.59
C ASP A 153 2.51 -20.21 -3.89
N GLY A 154 1.99 -19.01 -4.16
CA GLY A 154 2.76 -17.79 -4.40
C GLY A 154 3.55 -17.77 -5.70
N THR A 155 3.29 -18.70 -6.64
CA THR A 155 3.91 -18.75 -7.97
C THR A 155 3.24 -17.79 -8.96
N LEU A 156 3.83 -17.58 -10.13
CA LEU A 156 3.24 -16.76 -11.21
C LEU A 156 1.83 -17.22 -11.62
N GLU A 157 1.54 -18.51 -11.52
CA GLU A 157 0.24 -19.09 -11.85
C GLU A 157 -0.80 -18.95 -10.73
N ASP A 158 -0.38 -18.54 -9.52
CA ASP A 158 -1.25 -18.31 -8.37
C ASP A 158 -2.11 -17.05 -8.59
N PRO A 159 -3.46 -17.16 -8.58
CA PRO A 159 -4.33 -15.99 -8.65
C PRO A 159 -4.05 -14.94 -7.57
N ALA A 160 -3.60 -15.35 -6.37
CA ALA A 160 -3.22 -14.41 -5.32
C ALA A 160 -1.93 -13.65 -5.66
N PHE A 161 -0.94 -14.32 -6.25
CA PHE A 161 0.26 -13.65 -6.76
C PHE A 161 -0.09 -12.62 -7.84
N LEU A 162 -0.97 -12.97 -8.77
CA LEU A 162 -1.40 -12.06 -9.84
C LEU A 162 -2.14 -10.83 -9.27
N ALA A 163 -2.98 -11.01 -8.26
CA ALA A 163 -3.65 -9.90 -7.57
C ALA A 163 -2.65 -8.98 -6.85
N PHE A 164 -1.64 -9.55 -6.18
CA PHE A 164 -0.55 -8.79 -5.57
C PHE A 164 0.27 -8.04 -6.63
N LEU A 165 0.67 -8.70 -7.71
CA LEU A 165 1.45 -8.11 -8.80
C LEU A 165 0.73 -6.91 -9.42
N ALA A 166 -0.60 -7.00 -9.58
CA ALA A 166 -1.43 -5.91 -10.12
C ALA A 166 -1.40 -4.63 -9.26
N GLY A 167 -1.11 -4.75 -7.96
CA GLY A 167 -0.98 -3.60 -7.04
C GLY A 167 0.41 -2.97 -7.03
N THR A 168 1.38 -3.55 -7.73
CA THR A 168 2.76 -3.02 -7.74
C THR A 168 2.90 -1.84 -8.70
N GLY A 169 3.58 -0.79 -8.24
CA GLY A 169 3.88 0.42 -8.97
C GLY A 169 5.38 0.61 -9.23
N PRO A 170 5.75 1.54 -10.13
CA PRO A 170 7.14 1.90 -10.32
C PRO A 170 7.69 2.58 -9.07
N THR A 171 8.96 2.36 -8.78
CA THR A 171 9.71 3.14 -7.78
C THR A 171 10.50 4.23 -8.49
N LEU A 172 10.98 5.25 -7.78
CA LEU A 172 11.95 6.19 -8.34
C LEU A 172 13.29 5.49 -8.56
N ALA A 173 13.93 5.69 -9.72
CA ALA A 173 15.21 5.06 -10.06
C ALA A 173 16.33 5.49 -9.09
N ASP A 174 16.30 6.75 -8.63
CA ASP A 174 17.14 7.22 -7.54
C ASP A 174 16.49 6.88 -6.19
N HIS A 175 16.91 5.77 -5.61
CA HIS A 175 16.40 5.32 -4.32
C HIS A 175 16.79 6.24 -3.16
N ALA A 176 17.93 6.93 -3.21
CA ALA A 176 18.31 7.87 -2.16
C ALA A 176 17.38 9.09 -2.18
N GLN A 177 17.10 9.61 -3.37
CA GLN A 177 16.13 10.69 -3.54
C GLN A 177 14.72 10.28 -3.10
N SER A 178 14.29 9.04 -3.37
CA SER A 178 12.99 8.53 -2.90
C SER A 178 12.87 8.58 -1.38
N GLN A 179 13.93 8.23 -0.66
CA GLN A 179 13.97 8.29 0.80
C GLN A 179 13.97 9.73 1.31
N ILE A 180 14.70 10.64 0.65
CA ILE A 180 14.70 12.07 0.98
C ILE A 180 13.30 12.67 0.82
N ASP A 181 12.62 12.36 -0.30
CA ASP A 181 11.26 12.83 -0.56
C ASP A 181 10.28 12.29 0.48
N ALA A 182 10.39 11.00 0.85
CA ALA A 182 9.57 10.41 1.91
C ALA A 182 9.80 11.07 3.28
N GLN A 183 11.06 11.27 3.68
CA GLN A 183 11.40 11.95 4.94
C GLN A 183 10.89 13.39 4.99
N ARG A 184 10.94 14.10 3.86
CA ARG A 184 10.41 15.46 3.75
C ARG A 184 8.89 15.49 3.90
N ALA A 185 8.21 14.44 3.43
CA ALA A 185 6.76 14.37 3.45
C ALA A 185 6.15 14.08 4.82
N GLY A 186 6.96 13.61 5.78
CA GLY A 186 6.54 13.26 7.13
C GLY A 186 6.34 11.76 7.29
#